data_AF-A0A962A062-F1
#
_entry.id   AF-A0A962A062-F1
#
_cell.length_a   1.000
_cell.length_b   1.000
_cell.length_c   1.000
_cell.angle_alpha   90.00
_cell.angle_beta   90.00
_cell.angle_gamma   90.00
#
_symmetry.space_group_name_H-M   'P 1'
#
loop_
_entity.id
_entity.type
_entity.pdbx_description
1 polymer ?
#
loop_
_entity_poly.entity_id
_entity_poly.type
_entity_poly.pdbx_seq_one_letter_code
_entity_poly.pdbx_strand_id
1 'polypeptide(L)'
;MMKFKDIEDVDDWLEPMDYPGFWYATQPYDLVLQPRDHCDRQIAAGEIDQETVLEVLKYMARLELTERLGLTRRLATPWLKLVESY
;
A
#
# COMPACT_ATOMS: atom_id res chain seq x y z
N MET A 1 4.59 8.47 -13.72
CA MET A 1 3.98 7.26 -13.12
C MET A 1 5.06 6.59 -12.30
N MET A 2 4.86 6.38 -11.00
CA MET A 2 5.86 5.72 -10.17
C MET A 2 5.98 4.26 -10.60
N LYS A 3 7.20 3.79 -10.88
CA LYS A 3 7.44 2.41 -11.32
C LYS A 3 7.87 1.60 -10.10
N PHE A 4 6.92 0.91 -9.48
CA PHE A 4 7.20 -0.04 -8.40
C PHE A 4 8.08 -1.18 -8.94
N LYS A 5 9.20 -1.46 -8.27
CA LYS A 5 10.12 -2.54 -8.62
C LYS A 5 9.89 -3.77 -7.75
N ASP A 6 9.57 -3.55 -6.49
CA ASP A 6 9.28 -4.57 -5.49
C ASP A 6 8.06 -4.17 -4.65
N ILE A 7 7.64 -5.08 -3.78
CA ILE A 7 6.49 -4.87 -2.90
C ILE A 7 6.77 -3.71 -1.93
N GLU A 8 8.00 -3.59 -1.46
CA GLU A 8 8.44 -2.55 -0.55
C GLU A 8 8.29 -1.15 -1.17
N ASP A 9 8.53 -0.98 -2.48
CA ASP A 9 8.25 0.29 -3.17
C ASP A 9 6.76 0.70 -3.10
N VAL A 10 5.82 -0.27 -3.03
CA VAL A 10 4.40 0.01 -2.84
C VAL A 10 4.10 0.36 -1.38
N ASP A 11 4.72 -0.35 -0.44
CA ASP A 11 4.58 -0.09 0.99
C ASP A 11 5.09 1.34 1.34
N ASP A 12 6.29 1.69 0.87
CA ASP A 12 6.90 3.02 1.05
C ASP A 12 6.06 4.14 0.42
N TRP A 13 5.35 3.84 -0.67
CA TRP A 13 4.47 4.80 -1.32
C TRP A 13 3.17 5.02 -0.54
N LEU A 14 2.56 3.95 -0.03
CA LEU A 14 1.29 4.00 0.69
C LEU A 14 1.43 4.51 2.13
N GLU A 15 2.55 4.21 2.80
CA GLU A 15 2.78 4.53 4.22
C GLU A 15 2.44 6.00 4.56
N PRO A 16 3.00 7.03 3.90
CA PRO A 16 2.79 8.42 4.29
C PRO A 16 1.41 8.99 3.92
N MET A 17 0.58 8.25 3.19
CA MET A 17 -0.69 8.78 2.70
C MET A 17 -1.71 8.94 3.82
N ASP A 18 -2.39 10.08 3.84
CA ASP A 18 -3.63 10.26 4.60
C ASP A 18 -4.83 9.71 3.81
N TYR A 19 -6.01 9.72 4.43
CA TYR A 19 -7.20 9.15 3.83
C TYR A 19 -7.62 9.83 2.51
N PRO A 20 -7.65 11.17 2.38
CA PRO A 20 -7.88 11.84 1.10
C PRO A 20 -6.77 11.57 0.07
N GLY A 21 -5.51 11.60 0.50
CA GLY A 21 -4.34 11.39 -0.36
C GLY A 21 -4.31 9.99 -0.96
N PHE A 22 -4.73 8.97 -0.19
CA PHE A 22 -4.89 7.61 -0.67
C PHE A 22 -5.82 7.53 -1.89
N TRP A 23 -7.03 8.09 -1.80
CA TRP A 23 -8.01 8.05 -2.89
C TRP A 23 -7.52 8.78 -4.14
N TYR A 24 -6.86 9.93 -3.97
CA TYR A 24 -6.31 10.69 -5.08
C TYR A 24 -5.16 9.93 -5.76
N ALA A 25 -4.23 9.39 -4.97
CA ALA A 25 -3.03 8.74 -5.50
C ALA A 25 -3.32 7.37 -6.14
N THR A 26 -4.32 6.64 -5.66
CA THR A 26 -4.70 5.31 -6.17
C THR A 26 -5.64 5.36 -7.37
N GLN A 27 -6.31 6.49 -7.64
CA GLN A 27 -7.24 6.65 -8.77
C GLN A 27 -6.69 6.15 -10.12
N PRO A 28 -5.43 6.43 -10.51
CA PRO A 28 -4.90 5.99 -11.81
C PRO A 28 -4.75 4.48 -11.96
N TYR A 29 -4.82 3.73 -10.86
CA TYR A 29 -4.63 2.28 -10.85
C TYR A 29 -5.94 1.49 -10.93
N ASP A 30 -7.09 2.16 -10.80
CA ASP A 30 -8.43 1.55 -10.88
C ASP A 30 -8.52 0.25 -10.05
N LEU A 31 -8.23 0.39 -8.75
CA LEU A 31 -8.16 -0.71 -7.79
C LEU A 31 -9.57 -1.17 -7.39
N VAL A 32 -9.76 -2.47 -7.21
CA VAL A 32 -10.99 -3.10 -6.72
C VAL A 32 -11.04 -3.00 -5.20
N LEU A 33 -11.37 -1.82 -4.72
CA LEU A 33 -11.52 -1.50 -3.30
C LEU A 33 -12.99 -1.31 -2.93
N GLN A 34 -13.27 -1.25 -1.63
CA GLN A 34 -14.57 -0.78 -1.17
C GLN A 34 -14.81 0.66 -1.67
N PRO A 35 -16.04 1.02 -2.07
CA PRO A 35 -16.34 2.37 -2.51
C PRO A 35 -16.06 3.41 -1.40
N ARG A 36 -15.50 4.56 -1.77
CA ARG A 36 -15.20 5.64 -0.81
C ARG A 36 -16.43 6.08 -0.02
N ASP A 37 -17.61 6.16 -0.64
CA ASP A 37 -18.86 6.54 0.03
C ASP A 37 -19.31 5.52 1.09
N HIS A 38 -18.92 4.25 0.95
CA HIS A 38 -19.17 3.23 1.95
C HIS A 38 -18.27 3.45 3.17
N CYS A 39 -16.97 3.64 2.93
CA CYS A 39 -16.00 3.95 3.98
C CYS A 39 -16.36 5.25 4.73
N ASP A 40 -16.71 6.31 4.00
CA ASP A 40 -17.10 7.60 4.58
C ASP A 40 -18.34 7.46 5.49
N ARG A 41 -19.29 6.59 5.14
CA ARG A 41 -20.47 6.29 5.98
C ARG A 41 -20.10 5.54 7.26
N GLN A 42 -19.24 4.55 7.19
CA GLN A 42 -18.78 3.80 8.37
C GLN A 42 -18.04 4.70 9.36
N ILE A 43 -17.19 5.58 8.84
CA ILE A 43 -16.47 6.58 9.65
C ILE A 43 -17.46 7.56 10.29
N ALA A 44 -18.39 8.10 9.52
CA ALA A 44 -19.38 9.06 10.03
C ALA A 44 -20.35 8.43 11.06
N ALA A 45 -20.64 7.14 10.92
CA ALA A 45 -21.44 6.38 11.88
C ALA A 45 -20.66 5.99 13.14
N GLY A 46 -19.34 6.14 13.15
CA GLY A 46 -18.47 5.71 14.25
C GLY A 46 -18.35 4.19 14.38
N GLU A 47 -18.68 3.44 13.32
CA GLU A 47 -18.56 1.97 13.31
C GLU A 47 -17.10 1.53 13.30
N ILE A 48 -16.26 2.26 12.55
CA ILE A 48 -14.82 2.06 12.43
C ILE A 48 -14.17 3.44 12.35
N ASP A 49 -13.05 3.64 13.05
CA ASP A 49 -12.30 4.89 12.96
C ASP A 49 -11.56 5.02 11.61
N GLN A 50 -11.24 6.25 11.23
CA GLN A 50 -10.63 6.55 9.93
C GLN A 50 -9.23 5.90 9.77
N GLU A 51 -8.47 5.75 10.85
CA GLU A 51 -7.12 5.19 10.79
C GLU A 51 -7.19 3.69 10.46
N THR A 52 -8.06 2.95 11.14
CA THR A 52 -8.32 1.54 10.87
C THR A 52 -8.83 1.32 9.44
N VAL A 53 -9.78 2.14 8.96
CA VAL A 53 -10.27 2.06 7.57
C VAL A 53 -9.12 2.28 6.58
N LEU A 54 -8.29 3.29 6.81
CA LEU A 54 -7.16 3.62 5.94
C LEU A 54 -6.10 2.51 5.92
N GLU A 55 -5.79 1.90 7.07
CA GLU A 55 -4.86 0.78 7.16
C GLU A 55 -5.33 -0.41 6.32
N VAL A 56 -6.61 -0.77 6.43
CA VAL A 56 -7.22 -1.84 5.62
C VAL A 56 -7.18 -1.51 4.13
N LEU A 57 -7.50 -0.27 3.76
CA LEU A 57 -7.46 0.18 2.36
C LEU A 57 -6.04 0.12 1.78
N LYS A 58 -5.03 0.58 2.53
CA LYS A 58 -3.61 0.48 2.13
C LYS A 58 -3.19 -0.98 1.95
N TYR A 59 -3.58 -1.85 2.87
CA TYR A 59 -3.30 -3.28 2.76
C TYR A 59 -3.92 -3.91 1.52
N MET A 60 -5.19 -3.60 1.22
CA MET A 60 -5.88 -4.11 0.03
C MET A 60 -5.25 -3.56 -1.26
N ALA A 61 -4.92 -2.27 -1.31
CA ALA A 61 -4.24 -1.66 -2.45
C ALA A 61 -2.87 -2.30 -2.70
N ARG A 62 -2.10 -2.57 -1.64
CA ARG A 62 -0.83 -3.27 -1.72
C ARG A 62 -0.98 -4.68 -2.31
N LEU A 63 -1.94 -5.47 -1.83
CA LEU A 63 -2.18 -6.82 -2.34
C LEU A 63 -2.49 -6.79 -3.84
N GLU A 64 -3.42 -5.92 -4.22
CA GLU A 64 -3.87 -5.84 -5.60
C GLU A 64 -2.79 -5.31 -6.55
N LEU A 65 -2.05 -4.28 -6.15
CA LEU A 65 -0.91 -3.76 -6.93
C LEU A 65 0.20 -4.81 -7.07
N THR A 66 0.47 -5.56 -5.99
CA THR A 66 1.45 -6.65 -6.02
C THR A 66 1.07 -7.71 -7.04
N GLU A 67 -0.21 -8.14 -7.04
CA GLU A 67 -0.71 -9.13 -7.97
C GLU A 67 -0.71 -8.62 -9.42
N ARG A 68 -1.28 -7.44 -9.67
CA ARG A 68 -1.40 -6.85 -11.01
C ARG A 68 -0.05 -6.59 -11.67
N LEU A 69 0.96 -6.21 -10.88
CA LEU A 69 2.29 -5.85 -11.38
C LEU A 69 3.30 -7.00 -11.26
N GLY A 70 2.90 -8.15 -10.68
CA GLY A 70 3.78 -9.30 -10.48
C GLY A 70 4.98 -8.99 -9.58
N LEU A 71 4.79 -8.14 -8.56
CA LEU A 71 5.88 -7.69 -7.70
C LEU A 71 6.35 -8.82 -6.78
N THR A 72 7.65 -8.90 -6.60
CA THR A 72 8.27 -9.78 -5.60
C THR A 72 8.83 -8.95 -4.46
N ARG A 73 8.99 -9.56 -3.28
CA ARG A 73 9.73 -8.92 -2.18
C ARG A 73 11.17 -8.63 -2.62
N ARG A 74 11.71 -7.50 -2.16
CA ARG A 74 13.12 -7.15 -2.30
C ARG A 74 13.96 -8.27 -1.69
N LEU A 75 14.99 -8.70 -2.41
CA LEU A 75 15.96 -9.64 -1.86
C LEU A 75 16.60 -8.98 -0.64
N ALA A 76 16.47 -9.61 0.54
CA ALA A 76 17.27 -9.21 1.69
C ALA A 76 18.74 -9.33 1.29
N THR A 77 19.47 -8.21 1.27
CA THR A 77 20.90 -8.22 1.00
C THR A 77 21.53 -9.22 1.97
N PRO A 78 22.16 -10.31 1.47
CA PRO A 78 22.74 -11.28 2.37
C PRO A 78 23.89 -10.60 3.11
N TRP A 79 23.93 -10.74 4.43
CA TRP A 79 25.04 -10.38 5.31
C TRP A 79 26.40 -11.02 4.89
N LEU A 80 26.41 -11.86 3.85
CA LEU A 80 27.58 -12.51 3.25
C LEU A 80 28.61 -11.57 2.61
N LYS A 81 28.31 -10.28 2.37
CA LYS A 81 29.35 -9.33 1.93
C LYS A 81 30.27 -8.80 3.05
N LEU A 82 30.04 -9.18 4.31
CA LEU A 82 30.77 -8.63 5.47
C LEU A 82 31.82 -9.56 6.08
N VAL A 83 31.97 -10.81 5.58
CA VAL A 83 32.91 -11.79 6.19
C VAL A 83 34.09 -12.17 5.27
N GLU A 84 34.09 -11.77 3.99
CA GLU A 84 35.24 -11.98 3.08
C GLU A 84 36.11 -10.73 2.93
N SER A 85 36.43 -10.11 4.05
CA SER A 85 37.54 -9.17 4.14
C SER A 85 38.20 -9.33 5.49
N TYR A 86 39.03 -10.37 5.63
CA TYR A 86 40.34 -10.39 6.29
C TYR A 86 41.04 -11.73 6.07
#